data_AF-X1DFT9-F1
#
_entry.id   AF-X1DFT9-F1
#
_cell.length_a   1.000
_cell.length_b   1.000
_cell.length_c   1.000
_cell.angle_alpha   90.00
_cell.angle_beta   90.00
_cell.angle_gamma   90.00
#
_symmetry.space_group_name_H-M   'P 1'
#
loop_
_entity.id
_entity.type
_entity.pdbx_description
1 polymer ?
#
loop_
_entity_poly.entity_id
_entity_poly.type
_entity_poly.pdbx_seq_one_letter_code
_entity_poly.pdbx_strand_id
1 'polypeptide(L)'
;MKSVLFGRNTIAKEPSDNNLNNELALVDHESIFINHDDNFTTLGFTGNGTEDNPYLIENLSLTDFTKPGMEIMFTTKFFEIRNCYINTPHYGIKLSSIANGTVKILNNVIDYSFAGIDVESTHNITSFNNSISY
;
A
#
# COMPACT_ATOMS: atom_id res chain seq x y z
N MET A 1 -29.21 3.46 59.11
CA MET A 1 -28.62 4.60 58.35
C MET A 1 -29.48 4.86 57.12
N LYS A 2 -29.74 6.14 56.85
CA LYS A 2 -30.18 6.76 55.58
C LYS A 2 -29.63 5.99 54.34
N SER A 3 -30.25 5.86 53.16
CA SER A 3 -31.43 6.49 52.57
C SER A 3 -31.63 6.03 51.09
N VAL A 4 -32.85 6.25 50.59
CA VAL A 4 -33.34 6.48 49.21
C VAL A 4 -33.36 5.36 48.15
N LEU A 5 -34.59 5.15 47.66
CA LEU A 5 -35.04 4.47 46.45
C LEU A 5 -35.26 5.51 45.32
N PHE A 6 -34.77 5.27 44.10
CA PHE A 6 -35.35 5.69 42.81
C PHE A 6 -34.76 4.72 41.76
N GLY A 7 -35.45 4.04 40.86
CA GLY A 7 -36.68 4.39 40.15
C GLY A 7 -36.40 4.32 38.65
N ARG A 8 -36.50 3.10 38.08
CA ARG A 8 -36.77 2.69 36.68
C ARG A 8 -36.29 3.57 35.51
N ASN A 9 -35.56 2.98 34.57
CA ASN A 9 -35.98 3.01 33.15
C ASN A 9 -35.28 1.93 32.31
N THR A 10 -36.09 1.07 31.72
CA THR A 10 -35.76 0.20 30.59
C THR A 10 -35.24 1.05 29.42
N ILE A 11 -34.00 0.82 29.01
CA ILE A 11 -33.54 1.16 27.67
C ILE A 11 -33.44 -0.16 26.93
N ALA A 12 -34.23 -0.30 25.87
CA ALA A 12 -34.07 -1.36 24.89
C ALA A 12 -32.61 -1.36 24.42
N LYS A 13 -31.95 -2.52 24.45
CA LYS A 13 -30.66 -2.70 23.79
C LYS A 13 -30.95 -2.78 22.28
N GLU A 14 -31.22 -1.62 21.68
CA GLU A 14 -31.10 -1.40 20.24
C GLU A 14 -29.66 -1.77 19.82
N PRO A 15 -29.49 -2.28 18.58
CA PRO A 15 -28.33 -3.06 18.19
C PRO A 15 -27.05 -2.24 18.32
N SER A 16 -25.97 -2.89 18.76
CA SER A 16 -24.65 -2.26 18.78
C SER A 16 -24.34 -1.72 17.39
N ASP A 17 -24.22 -0.40 17.31
CA ASP A 17 -23.62 0.30 16.19
C ASP A 17 -22.27 -0.36 15.88
N ASN A 18 -22.24 -1.23 14.87
CA ASN A 18 -21.00 -1.67 14.23
C ASN A 18 -20.47 -0.49 13.41
N ASN A 19 -19.98 0.53 14.11
CA ASN A 19 -19.32 1.67 13.52
C ASN A 19 -17.91 1.25 13.11
N LEU A 20 -17.80 0.83 11.84
CA LEU A 20 -16.75 1.17 10.88
C LEU A 20 -15.36 1.41 11.48
N ASN A 21 -14.56 0.35 11.54
CA ASN A 21 -13.11 0.44 11.37
C ASN A 21 -12.69 -0.78 10.56
N ASN A 22 -13.02 -0.79 9.27
CA ASN A 22 -12.41 -1.72 8.33
C ASN A 22 -11.02 -1.16 8.01
N GLU A 23 -10.14 -1.14 9.00
CA GLU A 23 -8.72 -0.93 8.79
C GLU A 23 -8.28 -2.08 7.88
N LEU A 24 -7.97 -1.78 6.62
CA LEU A 24 -7.49 -2.77 5.67
C LEU A 24 -6.22 -3.37 6.28
N ALA A 25 -6.35 -4.59 6.81
CA ALA A 25 -5.22 -5.32 7.33
C ALA A 25 -4.23 -5.55 6.19
N LEU A 26 -2.98 -5.17 6.41
CA LEU A 26 -1.92 -5.42 5.46
C LEU A 26 -1.70 -6.92 5.32
N VAL A 27 -1.46 -7.37 4.09
CA VAL A 27 -1.13 -8.75 3.77
C VAL A 27 0.39 -8.86 3.65
N ASP A 28 0.99 -9.74 4.45
CA ASP A 28 2.42 -10.02 4.35
C ASP A 28 2.77 -10.52 2.94
N HIS A 29 3.83 -9.94 2.37
CA HIS A 29 4.30 -10.26 1.03
C HIS A 29 5.82 -10.23 1.00
N GLU A 30 6.40 -11.17 0.25
CA GLU A 30 7.83 -11.17 -0.06
C GLU A 30 8.22 -9.93 -0.89
N SER A 31 9.51 -9.71 -1.08
CA SER A 31 9.99 -8.70 -2.04
C SER A 31 9.33 -8.86 -3.42
N ILE A 32 8.90 -7.74 -4.03
CA ILE A 32 8.25 -7.72 -5.33
C ILE A 32 9.25 -7.34 -6.41
N PHE A 33 9.34 -8.17 -7.44
CA PHE A 33 10.16 -7.92 -8.62
C PHE A 33 9.30 -8.00 -9.89
N ILE A 34 9.22 -6.90 -10.63
CA ILE A 34 8.52 -6.79 -11.91
C ILE A 34 9.51 -6.26 -12.93
N ASN A 35 9.82 -7.04 -13.97
CA ASN A 35 10.76 -6.65 -15.02
C ASN A 35 10.17 -6.72 -16.44
N HIS A 36 8.86 -7.00 -16.56
CA HIS A 36 8.08 -6.86 -17.80
C HIS A 36 6.58 -6.74 -17.48
N ASP A 37 5.77 -6.36 -18.46
CA ASP A 37 4.32 -6.17 -18.34
C ASP A 37 3.55 -7.42 -17.87
N ASP A 38 3.94 -8.62 -18.30
CA ASP A 38 3.19 -9.84 -17.96
C ASP A 38 3.38 -10.27 -16.49
N ASN A 39 4.33 -9.66 -15.76
CA ASN A 39 4.60 -10.03 -14.36
C ASN A 39 3.45 -9.55 -13.48
N PHE A 40 2.79 -8.45 -13.83
CA PHE A 40 1.67 -7.95 -13.04
C PHE A 40 0.57 -9.03 -12.91
N THR A 41 0.18 -9.61 -14.05
CA THR A 41 -0.78 -10.71 -14.10
C THR A 41 -0.24 -11.99 -13.50
N THR A 42 1.03 -12.32 -13.76
CA THR A 42 1.67 -13.55 -13.24
C THR A 42 1.75 -13.56 -11.71
N LEU A 43 1.98 -12.39 -11.10
CA LEU A 43 2.00 -12.20 -9.66
C LEU A 43 0.59 -12.02 -9.06
N GLY A 44 -0.45 -11.95 -9.89
CA GLY A 44 -1.83 -11.91 -9.46
C GLY A 44 -2.35 -10.52 -9.08
N PHE A 45 -1.68 -9.44 -9.50
CA PHE A 45 -2.20 -8.09 -9.29
C PHE A 45 -3.46 -7.85 -10.11
N THR A 46 -4.48 -7.27 -9.48
CA THR A 46 -5.74 -6.92 -10.14
C THR A 46 -5.57 -5.71 -11.05
N GLY A 47 -6.46 -5.56 -12.03
CA GLY A 47 -6.38 -4.51 -13.06
C GLY A 47 -5.99 -5.09 -14.42
N ASN A 48 -5.84 -4.23 -15.43
CA ASN A 48 -5.36 -4.64 -16.75
C ASN A 48 -4.27 -3.71 -17.33
N GLY A 49 -3.81 -2.74 -16.54
CA GLY A 49 -2.70 -1.87 -16.88
C GLY A 49 -3.05 -0.75 -17.86
N THR A 50 -4.34 -0.44 -18.05
CA THR A 50 -4.79 0.79 -18.75
C THR A 50 -4.89 1.96 -17.77
N GLU A 51 -4.94 3.19 -18.28
CA GLU A 51 -5.09 4.39 -17.44
C GLU A 51 -6.34 4.34 -16.55
N ASP A 52 -7.46 3.89 -17.11
CA ASP A 52 -8.74 3.74 -16.40
C ASP A 52 -8.77 2.53 -15.44
N ASN A 53 -7.86 1.56 -15.61
CA ASN A 53 -7.82 0.33 -14.82
C ASN A 53 -6.37 -0.15 -14.61
N PRO A 54 -5.56 0.64 -13.86
CA PRO A 54 -4.16 0.33 -13.61
C PRO A 54 -4.02 -0.98 -12.84
N TYR A 55 -2.85 -1.61 -12.91
CA TYR A 55 -2.54 -2.69 -11.97
C TYR A 55 -2.42 -2.14 -10.54
N LEU A 56 -2.99 -2.86 -9.58
CA LEU A 56 -3.00 -2.45 -8.18
C LEU A 56 -2.02 -3.29 -7.37
N ILE A 57 -0.99 -2.65 -6.83
CA ILE A 57 -0.07 -3.21 -5.84
C ILE A 57 -0.45 -2.55 -4.50
N GLU A 58 -1.33 -3.20 -3.74
CA GLU A 58 -1.99 -2.54 -2.61
C GLU A 58 -2.15 -3.38 -1.35
N ASN A 59 -2.17 -2.69 -0.20
CA ASN A 59 -2.40 -3.27 1.12
C ASN A 59 -1.41 -4.38 1.48
N LEU A 60 -0.13 -4.19 1.13
CA LEU A 60 0.94 -5.17 1.36
C LEU A 60 1.89 -4.74 2.47
N SER A 61 2.41 -5.71 3.22
CA SER A 61 3.49 -5.55 4.22
C SER A 61 4.73 -6.27 3.71
N LEU A 62 5.79 -5.52 3.39
CA LEU A 62 7.05 -6.05 2.86
C LEU A 62 8.17 -5.78 3.87
N THR A 63 8.56 -6.80 4.62
CA THR A 63 9.54 -6.68 5.71
C THR A 63 10.75 -7.60 5.54
N ASP A 64 11.14 -7.94 4.31
CA ASP A 64 12.34 -8.73 4.03
C ASP A 64 13.59 -7.83 4.11
N PHE A 65 14.44 -8.09 5.10
CA PHE A 65 15.66 -7.29 5.35
C PHE A 65 16.83 -7.66 4.41
N THR A 66 16.64 -8.61 3.51
CA THR A 66 17.70 -9.12 2.61
C THR A 66 17.57 -8.64 1.17
N LYS A 67 16.45 -7.96 0.84
CA LYS A 67 16.13 -7.52 -0.54
C LYS A 67 15.47 -6.13 -0.53
N PRO A 68 15.42 -5.44 -1.68
CA PRO A 68 14.52 -4.30 -1.86
C PRO A 68 13.07 -4.65 -1.54
N GLY A 69 12.26 -3.67 -1.14
CA GLY A 69 10.83 -3.87 -0.96
C GLY A 69 10.17 -4.18 -2.30
N MET A 70 10.22 -3.22 -3.20
CA MET A 70 9.72 -3.35 -4.57
C MET A 70 10.76 -2.86 -5.57
N GLU A 71 11.02 -3.65 -6.60
CA GLU A 71 11.80 -3.24 -7.76
C GLU A 71 10.99 -3.49 -9.04
N ILE A 72 10.66 -2.41 -9.75
CA ILE A 72 9.81 -2.43 -10.95
C ILE A 72 10.59 -1.78 -12.09
N MET A 73 10.68 -2.48 -13.21
CA MET A 73 11.42 -2.02 -14.39
C MET A 73 10.84 -2.52 -15.71
N PHE A 74 11.15 -1.80 -16.79
CA PHE A 74 10.83 -2.17 -18.17
C PHE A 74 9.35 -2.47 -18.42
N THR A 75 8.47 -1.67 -17.80
CA THR A 75 7.01 -1.80 -17.98
C THR A 75 6.46 -0.63 -18.80
N THR A 76 5.39 -0.91 -19.55
CA THR A 76 4.61 0.09 -20.30
C THR A 76 3.22 0.33 -19.72
N LYS A 77 2.83 -0.49 -18.74
CA LYS A 77 1.50 -0.50 -18.14
C LYS A 77 1.33 0.53 -17.04
N PHE A 78 0.11 1.02 -16.89
CA PHE A 78 -0.28 1.84 -15.76
C PHE A 78 -0.36 0.99 -14.49
N PHE A 79 0.22 1.46 -13.39
CA PHE A 79 0.12 0.81 -12.10
C PHE A 79 0.12 1.81 -10.94
N GLU A 80 -0.49 1.38 -9.84
CA GLU A 80 -0.62 2.15 -8.61
C GLU A 80 -0.09 1.32 -7.43
N ILE A 81 0.90 1.85 -6.74
CA ILE A 81 1.41 1.31 -5.47
C ILE A 81 0.73 2.09 -4.34
N ARG A 82 -0.11 1.45 -3.53
CA ARG A 82 -0.83 2.16 -2.48
C ARG A 82 -1.07 1.41 -1.18
N ASN A 83 -1.12 2.15 -0.08
CA ASN A 83 -1.40 1.63 1.25
C ASN A 83 -0.45 0.47 1.63
N CYS A 84 0.80 0.48 1.18
CA CYS A 84 1.78 -0.53 1.53
C CYS A 84 2.65 -0.07 2.70
N TYR A 85 3.05 -1.01 3.56
CA TYR A 85 4.12 -0.85 4.52
C TYR A 85 5.38 -1.55 4.00
N ILE A 86 6.48 -0.81 3.90
CA ILE A 86 7.74 -1.33 3.39
C ILE A 86 8.82 -1.04 4.43
N ASN A 87 9.44 -2.09 4.97
CA ASN A 87 10.52 -1.99 5.94
C ASN A 87 11.68 -2.88 5.53
N THR A 88 12.73 -2.27 5.01
CA THR A 88 13.91 -2.97 4.47
C THR A 88 15.12 -2.06 4.58
N PRO A 89 16.34 -2.55 4.87
CA PRO A 89 17.56 -1.74 4.85
C PRO A 89 18.03 -1.34 3.43
N HIS A 90 17.34 -1.80 2.38
CA HIS A 90 17.66 -1.54 0.97
C HIS A 90 16.81 -0.41 0.38
N TYR A 91 16.50 -0.48 -0.91
CA TYR A 91 15.53 0.41 -1.55
C TYR A 91 14.11 0.00 -1.13
N GLY A 92 13.31 0.97 -0.67
CA GLY A 92 11.89 0.74 -0.40
C GLY A 92 11.14 0.44 -1.70
N ILE A 93 11.07 1.43 -2.59
CA ILE A 93 10.52 1.32 -3.95
C ILE A 93 11.58 1.80 -4.94
N LYS A 94 11.97 0.94 -5.87
CA LYS A 94 12.88 1.27 -6.98
C LYS A 94 12.17 1.14 -8.31
N LEU A 95 12.22 2.21 -9.11
CA LEU A 95 11.60 2.30 -10.43
C LEU A 95 12.65 2.60 -11.50
N SER A 96 12.75 1.78 -12.54
CA SER A 96 13.72 2.01 -13.62
C SER A 96 13.15 1.75 -15.02
N SER A 97 13.37 2.69 -15.95
CA SER A 97 13.02 2.51 -17.37
C SER A 97 11.53 2.16 -17.60
N ILE A 98 10.63 2.89 -16.94
CA ILE A 98 9.17 2.72 -17.04
C ILE A 98 8.58 3.78 -17.98
N ALA A 99 7.53 3.42 -18.73
CA ALA A 99 6.85 4.36 -19.62
C ALA A 99 6.34 5.61 -18.87
N ASN A 100 6.54 6.78 -19.47
CA ASN A 100 6.23 8.07 -18.85
C ASN A 100 4.75 8.18 -18.45
N GLY A 101 4.46 8.71 -17.26
CA GLY A 101 3.09 9.01 -16.83
C GLY A 101 2.28 7.79 -16.33
N THR A 102 2.88 6.61 -16.28
CA THR A 102 2.15 5.37 -15.96
C THR A 102 2.14 5.02 -14.47
N VAL A 103 2.84 5.77 -13.62
CA VAL A 103 3.11 5.39 -12.22
C VAL A 103 2.43 6.33 -11.23
N LYS A 104 1.71 5.73 -10.27
CA LYS A 104 1.20 6.40 -9.06
C LYS A 104 1.71 5.70 -7.80
N ILE A 105 2.19 6.46 -6.83
CA ILE A 105 2.67 5.97 -5.52
C ILE A 105 1.93 6.74 -4.42
N LEU A 106 0.99 6.10 -3.73
CA LEU A 106 0.02 6.78 -2.88
C LEU A 106 -0.08 6.17 -1.47
N ASN A 107 -0.06 6.99 -0.41
CA ASN A 107 -0.37 6.55 0.95
C ASN A 107 0.49 5.37 1.47
N ASN A 108 1.75 5.26 1.04
CA ASN A 108 2.65 4.22 1.52
C ASN A 108 3.44 4.69 2.75
N VAL A 109 3.81 3.74 3.60
CA VAL A 109 4.75 3.95 4.70
C VAL A 109 6.01 3.17 4.37
N ILE A 110 7.13 3.89 4.18
CA ILE A 110 8.43 3.33 3.83
C ILE A 110 9.40 3.68 4.94
N ASP A 111 9.89 2.66 5.63
CA ASP A 111 10.71 2.80 6.84
C ASP A 111 12.03 2.05 6.71
N TYR A 112 13.04 2.51 7.44
CA TYR A 112 14.38 1.90 7.55
C TYR A 112 15.15 1.69 6.22
N SER A 113 14.73 2.32 5.13
CA SER A 113 15.31 2.13 3.78
C SER A 113 16.55 2.99 3.49
N PHE A 114 17.55 2.43 2.81
CA PHE A 114 18.69 3.17 2.24
C PHE A 114 18.21 4.31 1.34
N ALA A 115 17.17 4.04 0.54
CA ALA A 115 16.41 5.07 -0.18
C ALA A 115 14.93 4.66 -0.20
N GLY A 116 14.05 5.59 0.19
CA GLY A 116 12.61 5.32 0.27
C GLY A 116 11.99 5.06 -1.09
N ILE A 117 12.12 6.03 -2.00
CA ILE A 117 11.70 5.92 -3.40
C ILE A 117 12.86 6.35 -4.28
N ASP A 118 13.37 5.43 -5.10
CA ASP A 118 14.43 5.65 -6.08
C ASP A 118 13.86 5.54 -7.49
N VAL A 119 14.17 6.53 -8.34
CA VAL A 119 13.60 6.65 -9.69
C VAL A 119 14.72 6.91 -10.69
N GLU A 120 14.86 6.00 -11.63
CA GLU A 120 15.85 6.06 -12.71
C GLU A 120 15.17 6.00 -14.07
N SER A 121 15.57 6.86 -15.00
CA SER A 121 15.12 6.83 -16.41
C SER A 121 13.59 6.73 -16.59
N THR A 122 12.83 7.31 -15.66
CA THR A 122 11.36 7.28 -15.61
C THR A 122 10.86 8.69 -15.31
N HIS A 123 9.82 9.15 -16.02
CA HIS A 123 9.35 10.53 -15.94
C HIS A 123 7.83 10.62 -15.70
N ASN A 124 7.38 11.79 -15.24
CA ASN A 124 5.97 12.12 -14.99
C ASN A 124 5.28 11.19 -13.99
N ILE A 125 5.96 10.84 -12.90
CA ILE A 125 5.40 10.03 -11.80
C ILE A 125 4.55 10.91 -10.89
N THR A 126 3.44 10.39 -10.39
CA THR A 126 2.68 11.00 -9.29
C THR A 126 2.99 10.29 -7.97
N SER A 127 3.47 11.04 -6.98
CA SER A 127 3.70 10.54 -5.62
C SER A 127 2.99 11.45 -4.62
N PHE A 128 2.15 10.89 -3.76
CA PHE A 128 1.31 11.67 -2.83
C PHE A 128 1.06 10.92 -1.52
N ASN A 129 1.08 11.65 -0.40
CA ASN A 129 0.80 11.13 0.95
C ASN A 129 1.66 9.92 1.39
N ASN A 130 2.89 9.80 0.88
CA ASN A 130 3.81 8.79 1.36
C ASN A 130 4.56 9.29 2.60
N SER A 131 4.70 8.44 3.61
CA SER A 131 5.56 8.68 4.77
C SER A 131 6.86 7.92 4.57
N ILE A 132 7.99 8.63 4.59
CA ILE A 132 9.33 8.05 4.39
C ILE A 132 10.17 8.42 5.62
N SER A 133 10.62 7.41 6.36
CA SER A 133 11.44 7.55 7.57
C SER A 133 12.65 6.62 7.53
N TYR A 134 13.64 6.94 8.38
CA TYR A 134 14.86 6.17 8.59
C TYR A 134 15.14 6.05 10.09
#